data_AF-X1TX73-F1
#
_entry.id   AF-X1TX73-F1
#
_cell.length_a   1.000
_cell.length_b   1.000
_cell.length_c   1.000
_cell.angle_alpha   90.00
_cell.angle_beta   90.00
_cell.angle_gamma   90.00
#
_symmetry.space_group_name_H-M   'P 1'
#
loop_
_entity.id
_entity.type
_entity.pdbx_description
1 polymer ?
#
loop_
_entity_poly.entity_id
_entity_poly.type
_entity_poly.pdbx_seq_one_letter_code
_entity_poly.pdbx_strand_id
1 'polypeptide(L)' 'DEDKILLYFHGGGHVLGSPMSSRPYTVEIGKAACVKVLSVDYALAPEHPFPEGPNDCFTSYKWLLAQGYKSENIIVG' A
#
# COMPACT_ATOMS: atom_id res chain seq x y z
N ASP A 1 -16.07 -8.47 2.55
CA ASP A 1 -15.88 -8.60 4.01
C ASP A 1 -15.40 -7.26 4.48
N GLU A 2 -16.28 -6.47 5.13
CA GLU A 2 -16.06 -5.03 5.35
C GLU A 2 -14.81 -4.72 6.19
N ASP A 3 -14.32 -5.74 6.91
CA ASP A 3 -13.16 -5.65 7.78
C ASP A 3 -11.82 -5.88 7.05
N LYS A 4 -11.83 -6.29 5.77
CA LYS A 4 -10.61 -6.57 4.98
C LYS A 4 -10.14 -5.35 4.18
N ILE A 5 -8.83 -5.20 4.09
CA ILE A 5 -8.17 -4.12 3.35
C ILE A 5 -6.96 -4.64 2.58
N LEU A 6 -6.79 -4.14 1.35
CA LEU A 6 -5.56 -4.30 0.59
C LEU A 6 -4.62 -3.11 0.86
N LEU A 7 -3.46 -3.38 1.44
CA LEU A 7 -2.33 -2.45 1.52
C LEU A 7 -1.46 -2.67 0.28
N TYR A 8 -1.45 -1.68 -0.62
CA TYR A 8 -0.82 -1.79 -1.93
C TYR A 8 0.41 -0.88 -2.05
N PHE A 9 1.52 -1.45 -2.52
CA PHE A 9 2.74 -0.74 -2.85
C PHE A 9 2.96 -0.78 -4.37
N HIS A 10 3.01 0.39 -5.01
CA HIS A 10 3.26 0.44 -6.44
C HIS A 10 4.64 -0.14 -6.80
N GLY A 11 4.76 -0.73 -8.00
CA GLY A 11 6.04 -1.17 -8.54
C GLY A 11 6.95 0.00 -8.95
N GLY A 12 8.09 -0.32 -9.57
CA GLY A 12 9.06 0.69 -10.04
C GLY A 12 10.41 0.67 -9.31
N GLY A 13 10.72 -0.42 -8.60
CA GLY A 13 12.05 -0.69 -8.06
C GLY A 13 12.51 0.30 -6.99
N HIS A 14 11.59 0.91 -6.24
CA HIS A 14 11.86 1.99 -5.29
C HIS A 14 12.46 3.27 -5.90
N VAL A 15 12.34 3.46 -7.21
CA VAL A 15 12.87 4.64 -7.93
C VAL A 15 11.79 5.34 -8.74
N LEU A 16 10.78 4.60 -9.21
CA LEU A 16 9.74 5.09 -10.09
C LEU A 16 8.35 4.71 -9.59
N GLY A 17 7.35 5.39 -10.14
CA GLY A 17 5.94 5.08 -9.91
C GLY A 17 5.28 6.06 -8.94
N SER A 18 4.01 5.78 -8.66
CA SER A 18 3.16 6.49 -7.71
C SER A 18 1.84 5.74 -7.57
N PRO A 19 1.03 6.01 -6.52
CA PRO A 19 -0.35 5.51 -6.45
C PRO A 19 -1.20 5.86 -7.67
N MET A 20 -0.91 6.98 -8.33
CA MET A 20 -1.64 7.41 -9.53
C MET A 20 -1.34 6.50 -10.73
N SER A 21 -0.09 6.06 -10.87
CA SER A 21 0.32 5.15 -11.95
C SER A 21 -0.33 3.77 -11.86
N SER A 22 -0.60 3.29 -10.65
CA SER A 22 -1.25 2.00 -10.38
C SER A 22 -2.76 2.10 -10.16
N ARG A 23 -3.34 3.30 -10.17
CA ARG A 23 -4.75 3.54 -9.80
C ARG A 23 -5.77 2.71 -10.60
N PRO A 24 -5.68 2.55 -11.93
CA PRO A 24 -6.62 1.71 -12.66
C PRO A 24 -6.60 0.27 -12.15
N TYR A 25 -5.42 -0.27 -11.87
CA TYR A 25 -5.25 -1.63 -11.36
C TYR A 25 -5.81 -1.80 -9.94
N THR A 26 -5.48 -0.89 -9.02
CA THR A 26 -5.94 -0.96 -7.63
C THR A 26 -7.45 -0.76 -7.50
N VAL A 27 -8.06 0.08 -8.34
CA VAL A 27 -9.52 0.26 -8.38
C VAL A 27 -10.22 -1.01 -8.84
N GLU A 28 -9.74 -1.66 -9.91
CA GLU A 28 -10.35 -2.89 -10.41
C GLU A 28 -10.21 -4.05 -9.40
N ILE A 29 -9.06 -4.16 -8.71
CA ILE A 29 -8.91 -5.14 -7.62
C ILE A 29 -9.88 -4.86 -6.48
N GLY A 30 -9.95 -3.61 -6.00
CA GLY A 30 -10.84 -3.25 -4.89
C GLY A 30 -12.30 -3.58 -5.19
N LYS A 31 -12.74 -3.32 -6.42
CA LYS A 31 -14.09 -3.70 -6.89
C LYS A 31 -14.28 -5.20 -6.96
N ALA A 32 -13.34 -5.93 -7.59
CA ALA A 32 -13.47 -7.36 -7.80
C ALA A 32 -13.44 -8.16 -6.49
N ALA A 33 -12.63 -7.73 -5.52
CA ALA A 33 -12.51 -8.37 -4.21
C ALA A 33 -13.49 -7.82 -3.15
N CYS A 34 -14.24 -6.75 -3.46
CA CYS A 34 -15.11 -6.04 -2.51
C CYS A 34 -14.36 -5.63 -1.23
N VAL A 35 -13.19 -5.02 -1.38
CA VAL A 35 -12.34 -4.53 -0.27
C VAL A 35 -11.91 -3.09 -0.50
N LYS A 36 -11.60 -2.39 0.60
CA LYS A 36 -10.92 -1.08 0.54
C LYS A 36 -9.46 -1.30 0.11
N VAL A 37 -8.87 -0.28 -0.52
CA VAL A 37 -7.45 -0.27 -0.89
C VAL A 37 -6.76 0.95 -0.31
N LEU A 38 -5.67 0.74 0.43
CA LEU A 38 -4.72 1.76 0.82
C LEU A 38 -3.52 1.67 -0.13
N SER A 39 -3.45 2.58 -1.10
CA SER A 39 -2.31 2.68 -2.04
C SER A 39 -1.33 3.71 -1.49
N VAL A 40 -0.11 3.27 -1.15
CA VAL A 40 0.87 4.10 -0.41
C VAL A 40 1.81 4.80 -1.38
N ASP A 41 1.97 6.11 -1.20
CA ASP A 41 2.97 6.94 -1.88
C ASP A 41 4.25 6.92 -1.03
N TYR A 42 5.04 5.85 -1.16
CA TYR A 42 6.23 5.66 -0.35
C TYR A 42 7.43 6.41 -0.95
N ALA A 43 8.39 6.79 -0.10
CA ALA A 43 9.57 7.54 -0.53
C ALA A 43 10.42 6.78 -1.57
N LEU A 44 10.90 7.50 -2.59
CA LEU A 44 11.66 6.94 -3.72
C LEU A 44 13.11 7.44 -3.72
N ALA A 45 14.02 6.55 -4.13
CA ALA A 45 15.39 6.90 -4.44
C ALA A 45 15.46 7.60 -5.81
N PRO A 46 16.46 8.48 -6.05
CA PRO A 46 17.59 8.80 -5.17
C PRO A 46 17.31 9.83 -4.07
N GLU A 47 16.17 10.53 -4.11
CA GLU A 47 15.84 11.60 -3.15
C GLU A 47 15.76 11.06 -1.72
N HIS A 48 15.21 9.86 -1.58
CA HIS A 48 15.02 9.13 -0.33
C HIS A 48 15.61 7.72 -0.45
N PRO A 49 16.93 7.56 -0.23
CA PRO A 49 17.61 6.29 -0.40
C PRO A 49 17.11 5.26 0.63
N PHE A 50 17.46 3.99 0.38
CA PHE A 50 17.23 2.92 1.35
C PHE A 50 17.76 3.33 2.74
N PRO A 51 16.99 3.14 3.83
CA PRO A 51 15.75 2.35 3.94
C PRO A 51 14.45 3.16 3.97
N GLU A 52 14.40 4.41 3.49
CA GLU A 52 13.25 5.30 3.71
C GLU A 52 11.93 4.76 3.11
N GLY A 53 11.91 4.40 1.82
CA GLY A 53 10.73 3.80 1.19
C GLY A 53 10.21 2.53 1.91
N PRO A 54 11.06 1.52 2.20
CA PRO A 54 10.65 0.37 3.01
C PRO A 54 10.12 0.73 4.41
N ASN A 55 10.66 1.77 5.05
CA ASN A 55 10.16 2.24 6.34
C ASN A 55 8.76 2.85 6.23
N ASP A 56 8.44 3.55 5.14
CA ASP A 56 7.08 4.04 4.88
C ASP A 56 6.10 2.88 4.68
N CYS A 57 6.50 1.86 3.91
CA CYS A 57 5.71 0.64 3.73
C CYS A 57 5.41 -0.04 5.06
N PHE A 58 6.40 -0.19 5.94
CA PHE A 58 6.17 -0.78 7.27
C PHE A 58 5.35 0.15 8.19
N THR A 59 5.52 1.46 8.06
CA THR A 59 4.78 2.45 8.84
C THR A 59 3.29 2.46 8.46
N SER A 60 2.96 2.35 7.18
CA SER A 60 1.57 2.22 6.72
C SER A 60 0.90 0.94 7.23
N TYR A 61 1.61 -0.19 7.30
CA TYR A 61 1.11 -1.41 7.94
C TYR A 61 0.81 -1.20 9.43
N LYS A 62 1.75 -0.61 10.19
CA LYS A 62 1.52 -0.28 11.60
C LYS A 62 0.36 0.71 11.79
N TRP A 63 0.21 1.66 10.86
CA TRP A 63 -0.91 2.59 10.87
C TRP A 63 -2.25 1.86 10.75
N LEU A 64 -2.38 0.89 9.84
CA LEU A 64 -3.59 0.06 9.73
C LEU A 64 -3.89 -0.71 11.02
N LEU A 65 -2.88 -1.31 11.66
CA LEU A 65 -3.06 -1.96 12.96
C LEU A 65 -3.57 -0.97 14.01
N ALA A 66 -3.01 0.24 14.04
CA ALA A 66 -3.46 1.30 14.94
C ALA A 66 -4.88 1.82 14.63
N GLN A 67 -5.37 1.67 13.40
CA GLN A 67 -6.76 1.94 13.03
C GLN A 67 -7.73 0.81 13.45
N GLY A 68 -7.24 -0.28 14.03
CA GLY A 68 -8.05 -1.40 14.50
C GLY A 68 -8.23 -2.54 13.49
N TYR A 69 -7.54 -2.50 12.35
CA TYR A 69 -7.49 -3.66 11.46
C TYR A 69 -6.73 -4.79 12.14
N LYS A 70 -7.33 -5.99 12.16
CA LYS A 70 -6.62 -7.21 12.59
C LYS A 70 -5.61 -7.61 11.52
N SER A 71 -4.48 -8.18 11.94
CA SER A 71 -3.42 -8.61 11.02
C SER A 71 -3.92 -9.59 9.96
N GLU A 72 -4.81 -10.52 10.30
CA GLU A 72 -5.39 -11.50 9.36
C GLU A 72 -6.30 -10.86 8.30
N ASN A 73 -6.71 -9.60 8.49
CA ASN A 73 -7.57 -8.86 7.58
C ASN A 73 -6.80 -7.85 6.70
N ILE A 74 -5.48 -7.74 6.86
CA ILE A 74 -4.62 -6.90 6.02
C ILE A 74 -3.95 -7.78 4.97
N ILE A 75 -4.28 -7.55 3.71
CA ILE A 75 -3.67 -8.20 2.55
C ILE A 75 -2.60 -7.25 2.03
N VAL A 76 -1.37 -7.74 1.81
CA VAL A 76 -0.26 -6.94 1.28
C VAL A 76 -0.03 -7.29 -0.18
N GLY A 77 0.07 -6.30 -1.06
CA GLY A 77 0.26 -6.48 -2.51
C GLY A 77 1.02 -5.36 -3.20
#